data_AF-A0A7V0Y4U1-F1
#
_entry.id   AF-A0A7V0Y4U1-F1
#
_cell.length_a   1.000
_cell.length_b   1.000
_cell.length_c   1.000
_cell.angle_alpha   90.00
_cell.angle_beta   90.00
_cell.angle_gamma   90.00
#
_symmetry.space_group_name_H-M   'P 1'
#
loop_
_entity.id
_entity.type
_entity.pdbx_description
1 polymer ?
#
loop_
_entity_poly.entity_id
_entity_poly.type
_entity_poly.pdbx_seq_one_letter_code
_entity_poly.pdbx_strand_id
1 'polypeptide(L)'
;MNFSVDPLWRDEGQLFGVAADGMGSRRSLVGLRLSEWSNGTIDQWQPDDRLTHPEVTSRKGEPMQIGAQLYLGYGPLTFGETQRRDQRGQVIKGTVLSSDPKRSAVADSDIRTLTISAPESHLNEITRAMALADWFGGLGSRSRNGWGSLEITAKPAPRIPDLTVDKLSGVLRPLEECLGVDWPHAIGSTNRGPLVWSTKPQQSWSGALKELARIKIAFRTGLSFDNVRAGEFGNRHFLGYPVTNHMVEAWGNQGRLANQILFKVRRSGNKWVGVIVHLPCRLPADLVPPQHNIDNRARQTWESVHAVLDREATRISA
;
A
#
# COMPACT_ATOMS: atom_id res chain seq x y z
N MET A 1 -16.97 -9.50 18.78
CA MET A 1 -15.82 -9.92 19.62
C MET A 1 -14.85 -8.75 19.72
N ASN A 2 -14.47 -8.34 20.92
CA ASN A 2 -13.41 -7.33 21.08
C ASN A 2 -12.10 -7.94 20.58
N PHE A 3 -11.61 -7.44 19.44
CA PHE A 3 -10.29 -7.80 18.94
C PHE A 3 -9.24 -7.29 19.94
N SER A 4 -8.27 -8.14 20.28
CA SER A 4 -7.15 -7.79 21.16
C SER A 4 -5.85 -8.14 20.46
N VAL A 5 -4.88 -7.22 20.52
CA VAL A 5 -3.57 -7.38 19.89
C VAL A 5 -2.65 -8.26 20.76
N ASP A 6 -2.81 -8.27 22.09
CA ASP A 6 -1.90 -8.96 23.01
C ASP A 6 -1.79 -10.47 22.75
N PRO A 7 -2.90 -11.22 22.50
CA PRO A 7 -2.81 -12.62 22.12
C PRO A 7 -2.05 -12.81 20.81
N LEU A 8 -2.23 -11.92 19.82
CA LEU A 8 -1.53 -12.01 18.54
C LEU A 8 -0.02 -11.83 18.72
N TRP A 9 0.42 -10.85 19.51
CA TRP A 9 1.84 -10.66 19.80
C TRP A 9 2.45 -11.85 20.54
N ARG A 10 1.71 -12.42 21.49
CA ARG A 10 2.15 -13.60 22.22
C ARG A 10 2.32 -14.79 21.28
N ASP A 11 1.34 -15.03 20.42
CA ASP A 11 1.32 -16.18 19.51
C ASP A 11 2.33 -15.99 18.37
N GLU A 12 2.49 -14.78 17.84
CA GLU A 12 3.56 -14.40 16.90
C GLU A 12 4.94 -14.64 17.53
N GLY A 13 5.15 -14.17 18.77
CA GLY A 13 6.39 -14.37 19.50
C GLY A 13 6.66 -15.83 19.87
N GLN A 14 5.62 -16.67 19.97
CA GLN A 14 5.76 -18.12 20.14
C GLN A 14 6.35 -18.79 18.91
N LEU A 15 5.95 -18.33 17.72
CA LEU A 15 6.35 -18.92 16.46
C LEU A 15 7.65 -18.31 15.91
N PHE A 16 7.74 -16.98 15.86
CA PHE A 16 8.84 -16.23 15.24
C PHE A 16 9.94 -15.79 16.23
N GLY A 17 9.76 -16.04 17.53
CA GLY A 17 10.72 -15.72 18.57
C GLY A 17 10.54 -14.32 19.17
N VAL A 18 11.17 -14.09 20.33
CA VAL A 18 11.07 -12.85 21.13
C VAL A 18 12.44 -12.55 21.72
N ALA A 19 12.90 -11.31 21.60
CA ALA A 19 14.05 -10.79 22.35
C ALA A 19 13.67 -10.63 23.82
N ALA A 20 14.63 -10.63 24.75
CA ALA A 20 14.36 -10.65 26.20
C ALA A 20 13.77 -9.33 26.75
N ASP A 21 12.58 -8.92 26.30
CA ASP A 21 11.88 -7.71 26.74
C ASP A 21 10.75 -8.09 27.72
N GLY A 22 11.10 -8.85 28.77
CA GLY A 22 10.20 -9.15 29.90
C GLY A 22 9.38 -10.46 29.83
N MET A 23 9.32 -11.14 28.68
CA MET A 23 8.57 -12.41 28.50
C MET A 23 9.46 -13.65 28.37
N GLY A 24 10.76 -13.52 28.66
CA GLY A 24 11.78 -14.54 28.42
C GLY A 24 12.20 -14.60 26.94
N SER A 25 13.49 -14.73 26.67
CA SER A 25 13.98 -14.86 25.29
C SER A 25 13.59 -16.21 24.70
N ARG A 26 13.24 -16.21 23.42
CA ARG A 26 12.93 -17.43 22.68
C ARG A 26 13.42 -17.32 21.25
N ARG A 27 14.05 -18.41 20.79
CA ARG A 27 14.45 -18.58 19.40
C ARG A 27 13.22 -18.85 18.52
N SER A 28 13.21 -18.27 17.32
CA SER A 28 12.23 -18.60 16.28
C SER A 28 12.16 -20.11 16.01
N LEU A 29 10.94 -20.64 15.92
CA LEU A 29 10.69 -21.99 15.41
C LEU A 29 10.65 -22.01 13.87
N VAL A 30 10.55 -20.84 13.24
CA VAL A 30 10.57 -20.66 11.79
C VAL A 30 11.98 -20.32 11.31
N GLY A 31 12.48 -21.07 10.35
CA GLY A 31 13.69 -20.76 9.59
C GLY A 31 13.33 -20.13 8.25
N LEU A 32 13.89 -18.95 7.97
CA LEU A 32 13.76 -18.27 6.68
C LEU A 32 15.12 -18.22 5.99
N ARG A 33 15.23 -18.77 4.78
CA ARG A 33 16.45 -18.72 3.98
C ARG A 33 16.16 -18.24 2.57
N LEU A 34 16.72 -17.09 2.22
CA LEU A 34 16.76 -16.62 0.84
C LEU A 34 17.90 -17.33 0.10
N SER A 35 17.67 -17.73 -1.15
CA SER A 35 18.67 -18.44 -1.96
C SER A 35 19.95 -17.64 -2.17
N GLU A 36 19.83 -16.32 -2.27
CA GLU A 36 20.94 -15.40 -2.53
C GLU A 36 20.58 -14.00 -2.05
N TRP A 37 21.59 -13.26 -1.58
CA TRP A 37 21.52 -11.84 -1.27
C TRP A 37 22.27 -11.05 -2.35
N SER A 38 21.60 -10.11 -3.00
CA SER A 38 22.22 -9.27 -4.02
C SER A 38 21.69 -7.84 -3.94
N ASN A 39 22.53 -6.89 -4.31
CA ASN A 39 22.08 -5.51 -4.49
C ASN A 39 21.15 -5.40 -5.71
N GLY A 40 20.28 -4.39 -5.69
CA GLY A 40 19.48 -4.03 -6.86
C GLY A 40 20.36 -3.52 -8.01
N THR A 41 20.01 -3.90 -9.24
CA THR A 41 20.74 -3.57 -10.47
C THR A 41 20.25 -2.31 -11.15
N ILE A 42 19.08 -1.80 -10.77
CA ILE A 42 18.54 -0.54 -11.31
C ILE A 42 19.16 0.63 -10.54
N ASP A 43 20.10 1.32 -11.17
CA ASP A 43 20.77 2.52 -10.67
C ASP A 43 20.34 3.80 -11.43
N GLN A 44 19.52 3.64 -12.46
CA GLN A 44 18.91 4.72 -13.24
C GLN A 44 17.44 4.44 -13.47
N TRP A 45 16.61 5.49 -13.35
CA TRP A 45 15.17 5.36 -13.58
C TRP A 45 14.79 5.65 -15.02
N GLN A 46 14.03 4.75 -15.62
CA GLN A 46 13.47 4.96 -16.95
C GLN A 46 12.32 5.96 -16.91
N PRO A 47 12.08 6.74 -17.98
CA PRO A 47 10.94 7.64 -18.06
C PRO A 47 9.63 6.89 -17.80
N ASP A 48 8.79 7.45 -16.93
CA ASP A 48 7.50 6.88 -16.61
C ASP A 48 6.35 7.61 -17.32
N ASP A 49 5.21 6.92 -17.38
CA ASP A 49 3.98 7.48 -17.88
C ASP A 49 3.55 8.67 -17.03
N ARG A 50 3.20 9.77 -17.70
CA ARG A 50 2.67 10.96 -17.02
C ARG A 50 1.15 10.95 -16.98
N LEU A 51 0.62 11.62 -15.96
CA LEU A 51 -0.80 11.88 -15.78
C LEU A 51 -0.99 13.31 -15.28
N THR A 52 -2.14 13.90 -15.54
CA THR A 52 -2.50 15.23 -15.04
C THR A 52 -2.94 15.13 -13.58
N HIS A 53 -2.39 15.98 -12.72
CA HIS A 53 -2.85 16.12 -11.33
C HIS A 53 -3.51 17.49 -11.13
N PRO A 54 -4.81 17.56 -10.76
CA PRO A 54 -5.54 18.82 -10.75
C PRO A 54 -5.02 19.82 -9.69
N GLU A 55 -4.49 19.31 -8.57
CA GLU A 55 -3.97 20.16 -7.48
C GLU A 55 -2.47 20.46 -7.56
N VAL A 56 -1.76 19.98 -8.60
CA VAL A 56 -0.33 20.31 -8.80
C VAL A 56 -0.27 21.23 -10.01
N THR A 57 0.00 22.51 -9.79
CA THR A 57 -0.02 23.51 -10.87
C THR A 57 1.37 24.02 -11.20
N SER A 58 1.56 24.42 -12.46
CA SER A 58 2.76 25.09 -12.92
C SER A 58 2.83 26.50 -12.32
N ARG A 59 3.94 27.21 -12.52
CA ARG A 59 4.05 28.64 -12.15
C ARG A 59 3.00 29.53 -12.81
N LYS A 60 2.37 29.06 -13.90
CA LYS A 60 1.29 29.75 -14.61
C LYS A 60 -0.11 29.37 -14.11
N GLY A 61 -0.22 28.54 -13.07
CA GLY A 61 -1.51 28.07 -12.52
C GLY A 61 -2.15 26.91 -13.29
N GLU A 62 -1.52 26.40 -14.34
CA GLU A 62 -2.07 25.29 -15.13
C GLU A 62 -1.76 23.93 -14.49
N PRO A 63 -2.69 22.96 -14.51
CA PRO A 63 -2.44 21.60 -14.03
C PRO A 63 -1.20 20.97 -14.67
N MET A 64 -0.32 20.42 -13.84
CA MET A 64 0.91 19.77 -14.27
C MET A 64 0.70 18.30 -14.54
N GLN A 65 1.50 17.82 -15.48
CA GLN A 65 1.72 16.40 -15.67
C GLN A 65 2.81 15.90 -14.74
N ILE A 66 2.48 14.93 -13.90
CA ILE A 66 3.40 14.26 -12.99
C ILE A 66 3.63 12.83 -13.44
N GLY A 67 4.83 12.29 -13.20
CA GLY A 67 5.11 10.87 -13.40
C GLY A 67 4.26 10.03 -12.45
N ALA A 68 3.56 9.02 -12.97
CA ALA A 68 2.72 8.15 -12.17
C ALA A 68 3.53 7.33 -11.16
N GLN A 69 4.71 6.86 -11.57
CA GLN A 69 5.62 6.12 -10.72
C GLN A 69 6.21 7.04 -9.65
N LEU A 70 6.56 8.29 -10.00
CA LEU A 70 6.95 9.32 -9.03
C LEU A 70 5.86 9.57 -7.98
N TYR A 71 4.60 9.71 -8.40
CA TYR A 71 3.49 9.99 -7.49
C TYR A 71 3.31 8.88 -6.44
N LEU A 72 3.38 7.62 -6.86
CA LEU A 72 3.26 6.47 -5.96
C LEU A 72 4.56 6.16 -5.19
N GLY A 73 5.71 6.52 -5.78
CA GLY A 73 7.06 6.18 -5.34
C GLY A 73 7.88 7.34 -4.77
N TYR A 74 7.27 8.49 -4.46
CA TYR A 74 8.00 9.68 -3.99
C TYR A 74 8.90 9.38 -2.79
N GLY A 75 10.12 9.92 -2.75
CA GLY A 75 11.12 9.63 -1.71
C GLY A 75 12.24 8.75 -2.28
N PRO A 76 12.00 7.46 -2.59
CA PRO A 76 12.90 6.69 -3.43
C PRO A 76 13.03 7.26 -4.85
N LEU A 77 11.94 7.79 -5.39
CA LEU A 77 11.92 8.57 -6.62
C LEU A 77 11.71 10.05 -6.32
N THR A 78 12.34 10.91 -7.11
CA THR A 78 12.23 12.38 -7.01
C THR A 78 12.00 12.99 -8.39
N PHE A 79 11.65 14.28 -8.40
CA PHE A 79 11.61 15.07 -9.63
C PHE A 79 12.98 15.74 -9.82
N GLY A 80 13.65 15.44 -10.92
CA GLY A 80 15.02 15.89 -11.14
C GLY A 80 15.42 15.91 -12.62
N GLU A 81 16.71 16.13 -12.86
CA GLU A 81 17.33 16.10 -14.18
C GLU A 81 17.48 14.66 -14.68
N THR A 82 16.83 14.33 -15.80
CA THR A 82 16.98 13.02 -16.44
C THR A 82 18.24 13.00 -17.32
N GLN A 83 18.66 11.82 -17.78
CA GLN A 83 19.76 11.74 -18.75
C GLN A 83 19.33 12.13 -20.19
N ARG A 84 18.04 12.40 -20.40
CA ARG A 84 17.51 12.74 -21.72
C ARG A 84 17.70 14.22 -22.01
N ARG A 85 17.95 14.52 -23.29
CA ARG A 85 17.99 15.88 -23.80
C ARG A 85 16.86 16.13 -24.79
N ASP A 86 16.35 17.35 -24.83
CA ASP A 86 15.40 17.78 -25.84
C ASP A 86 16.11 18.05 -27.18
N GLN A 87 15.35 18.44 -28.21
CA GLN A 87 15.87 18.75 -29.55
C GLN A 87 16.87 19.92 -29.55
N ARG A 88 16.91 20.73 -28.48
CA ARG A 88 17.83 21.86 -28.30
C ARG A 88 19.02 21.50 -27.40
N GLY A 89 19.17 20.23 -27.03
CA GLY A 89 20.24 19.74 -26.17
C GLY A 89 20.04 20.02 -24.68
N GLN A 90 18.89 20.57 -24.25
CA GLN A 90 18.63 20.86 -22.84
C GLN A 90 18.17 19.61 -22.09
N VAL A 91 18.59 19.48 -20.84
CA VAL A 91 18.22 18.33 -20.00
C VAL A 91 16.71 18.33 -19.71
N ILE A 92 16.06 17.21 -19.99
CA ILE A 92 14.65 17.01 -19.70
C ILE A 92 14.50 16.70 -18.21
N LYS A 93 13.61 17.41 -17.51
CA LYS A 93 13.26 17.10 -16.12
C LYS A 93 12.12 16.08 -16.03
N GLY A 94 12.18 15.21 -15.03
CA GLY A 94 11.22 14.12 -14.85
C GLY A 94 11.51 13.26 -13.62
N THR A 95 10.93 12.07 -13.61
CA THR A 95 11.11 11.06 -12.56
C THR A 95 12.53 10.49 -12.62
N VAL A 96 13.22 10.52 -11.48
CA VAL A 96 14.57 9.96 -11.32
C VAL A 96 14.68 9.23 -9.97
N LEU A 97 15.67 8.34 -9.82
CA LEU A 97 16.03 7.80 -8.52
C LEU A 97 16.62 8.90 -7.64
N SER A 98 16.29 8.89 -6.34
CA SER A 98 16.94 9.79 -5.39
C SER A 98 18.45 9.50 -5.35
N SER A 99 19.24 10.56 -5.47
CA SER A 99 20.69 10.52 -5.31
C SER A 99 21.12 10.62 -3.84
N ASP A 100 20.21 10.97 -2.93
CA ASP A 100 20.47 11.09 -1.50
C ASP A 100 19.42 10.33 -0.65
N PRO A 101 19.81 9.26 0.07
CA PRO A 101 21.05 8.51 -0.15
C PRO A 101 21.08 7.93 -1.57
N LYS A 102 22.24 7.56 -2.10
CA LYS A 102 22.34 6.85 -3.38
C LYS A 102 21.51 5.57 -3.30
N ARG A 103 20.54 5.40 -4.21
CA ARG A 103 19.64 4.25 -4.24
C ARG A 103 19.93 3.33 -5.42
N SER A 104 19.66 2.05 -5.23
CA SER A 104 19.39 1.11 -6.30
C SER A 104 18.06 0.38 -6.04
N ALA A 105 17.49 -0.22 -7.08
CA ALA A 105 16.28 -1.03 -6.99
C ALA A 105 16.49 -2.41 -7.62
N VAL A 106 15.77 -3.39 -7.07
CA VAL A 106 15.69 -4.75 -7.62
C VAL A 106 14.83 -4.72 -8.87
N ALA A 107 15.23 -5.42 -9.93
CA ALA A 107 14.50 -5.43 -11.19
C ALA A 107 13.20 -6.23 -11.08
N ASP A 108 12.20 -5.93 -11.89
CA ASP A 108 10.94 -6.68 -11.95
C ASP A 108 11.11 -8.10 -12.52
N SER A 109 12.24 -8.35 -13.19
CA SER A 109 12.66 -9.67 -13.66
C SER A 109 13.43 -10.50 -12.62
N ASP A 110 13.80 -9.92 -11.47
CA ASP A 110 14.57 -10.63 -10.45
C ASP A 110 13.70 -11.69 -9.75
N ILE A 111 14.21 -12.93 -9.73
CA ILE A 111 13.55 -14.07 -9.07
C ILE A 111 14.50 -14.60 -8.00
N ARG A 112 13.96 -14.87 -6.81
CA ARG A 112 14.68 -15.51 -5.69
C ARG A 112 13.85 -16.64 -5.11
N THR A 113 14.51 -17.61 -4.49
CA THR A 113 13.82 -18.71 -3.77
C THR A 113 13.89 -18.43 -2.27
N LEU A 114 12.73 -18.37 -1.62
CA LEU A 114 12.62 -18.35 -0.17
C LEU A 114 12.29 -19.77 0.30
N THR A 115 13.18 -20.35 1.09
CA THR A 115 12.94 -21.61 1.81
C THR A 115 12.44 -21.28 3.21
N ILE A 116 11.29 -21.87 3.57
CA ILE A 116 10.68 -21.72 4.89
C ILE A 116 10.67 -23.09 5.56
N SER A 117 11.27 -23.19 6.74
CA SER A 117 11.11 -24.35 7.63
C SER A 117 10.30 -23.94 8.85
N ALA A 118 9.38 -24.80 9.29
CA ALA A 118 8.54 -24.56 10.45
C ALA A 118 8.02 -25.89 11.02
N PRO A 119 7.51 -25.91 12.26
CA PRO A 119 6.81 -27.08 12.78
C PRO A 119 5.61 -27.44 11.91
N GLU A 120 5.35 -28.74 11.74
CA GLU A 120 4.28 -29.26 10.88
C GLU A 120 2.91 -28.67 11.23
N SER A 121 2.65 -28.46 12.52
CA SER A 121 1.42 -27.86 13.04
C SER A 121 1.12 -26.46 12.50
N HIS A 122 2.13 -25.71 12.03
CA HIS A 122 1.97 -24.34 11.53
C HIS A 122 2.04 -24.23 10.00
N LEU A 123 2.25 -25.33 9.27
CA LEU A 123 2.42 -25.27 7.80
C LEU A 123 1.19 -24.70 7.08
N ASN A 124 -0.01 -24.99 7.56
CA ASN A 124 -1.25 -24.46 6.99
C ASN A 124 -1.35 -22.93 7.18
N GLU A 125 -1.01 -22.42 8.36
CA GLU A 125 -1.02 -20.99 8.66
C GLU A 125 0.03 -20.23 7.85
N ILE A 126 1.24 -20.79 7.76
CA ILE A 126 2.32 -20.23 6.94
C ILE A 126 1.90 -20.20 5.47
N THR A 127 1.32 -21.29 4.95
CA THR A 127 0.84 -21.34 3.56
C THR A 127 -0.23 -20.27 3.32
N ARG A 128 -1.16 -20.08 4.26
CA ARG A 128 -2.18 -19.03 4.18
C ARG A 128 -1.57 -17.64 4.22
N ALA A 129 -0.57 -17.40 5.09
CA ALA A 129 0.17 -16.14 5.14
C ALA A 129 0.90 -15.85 3.82
N MET A 130 1.52 -16.87 3.20
CA MET A 130 2.15 -16.76 1.90
C MET A 130 1.14 -16.45 0.78
N ALA A 131 -0.07 -17.03 0.84
CA ALA A 131 -1.14 -16.69 -0.10
C ALA A 131 -1.60 -15.23 0.05
N LEU A 132 -1.78 -14.74 1.28
CA LEU A 132 -2.12 -13.34 1.55
C LEU A 132 -0.98 -12.39 1.09
N ALA A 133 0.27 -12.78 1.28
CA ALA A 133 1.43 -12.03 0.78
C ALA A 133 1.47 -11.99 -0.75
N ASP A 134 1.13 -13.08 -1.44
CA ASP A 134 0.99 -13.10 -2.89
C ASP A 134 -0.16 -12.19 -3.37
N TRP A 135 -1.29 -12.17 -2.67
CA TRP A 135 -2.44 -11.38 -3.11
C TRP A 135 -2.33 -9.89 -2.79
N PHE A 136 -1.75 -9.53 -1.64
CA PHE A 136 -1.80 -8.18 -1.08
C PHE A 136 -0.47 -7.64 -0.56
N GLY A 137 0.52 -8.52 -0.36
CA GLY A 137 1.82 -8.16 0.20
C GLY A 137 2.75 -7.47 -0.81
N GLY A 138 3.74 -6.76 -0.27
CA GLY A 138 4.85 -6.18 -1.01
C GLY A 138 6.02 -5.85 -0.09
N LEU A 139 7.22 -5.76 -0.63
CA LEU A 139 8.46 -5.54 0.12
C LEU A 139 9.08 -4.17 -0.16
N GLY A 140 9.82 -3.65 0.82
CA GLY A 140 10.62 -2.44 0.65
C GLY A 140 9.83 -1.14 0.72
N SER A 141 10.49 -0.04 0.34
CA SER A 141 9.93 1.29 0.43
C SER A 141 8.72 1.48 -0.48
N ARG A 142 7.68 2.15 0.02
CA ARG A 142 6.44 2.46 -0.72
C ARG A 142 5.65 1.21 -1.14
N SER A 143 5.85 0.08 -0.48
CA SER A 143 5.15 -1.18 -0.80
C SER A 143 3.62 -1.07 -0.79
N ARG A 144 3.06 -0.23 0.09
CA ARG A 144 1.62 0.07 0.14
C ARG A 144 1.08 0.83 -1.08
N ASN A 145 1.94 1.29 -1.98
CA ASN A 145 1.57 2.04 -3.18
C ASN A 145 1.86 1.25 -4.48
N GLY A 146 1.95 -0.07 -4.43
CA GLY A 146 2.17 -0.94 -5.59
C GLY A 146 3.63 -1.31 -5.86
N TRP A 147 4.58 -0.65 -5.18
CA TRP A 147 6.00 -0.97 -5.28
C TRP A 147 6.36 -2.27 -4.56
N GLY A 148 7.40 -2.96 -5.02
CA GLY A 148 7.85 -4.21 -4.41
C GLY A 148 6.77 -5.29 -4.35
N SER A 149 5.80 -5.23 -5.27
CA SER A 149 4.77 -6.25 -5.41
C SER A 149 5.42 -7.59 -5.73
N LEU A 150 5.03 -8.63 -4.99
CA LEU A 150 5.55 -9.98 -5.17
C LEU A 150 4.62 -10.85 -6.02
N GLU A 151 5.21 -11.72 -6.83
CA GLU A 151 4.56 -12.92 -7.36
C GLU A 151 5.23 -14.13 -6.70
N ILE A 152 4.47 -14.94 -5.99
CA ILE A 152 4.96 -16.07 -5.19
C ILE A 152 4.48 -17.36 -5.83
N THR A 153 5.44 -18.22 -6.16
CA THR A 153 5.19 -19.57 -6.68
C THR A 153 5.83 -20.60 -5.75
N ALA A 154 5.05 -21.57 -5.28
CA ALA A 154 5.54 -22.65 -4.42
C ALA A 154 6.40 -23.66 -5.19
N LYS A 155 7.41 -24.25 -4.53
CA LYS A 155 8.27 -25.32 -5.06
C LYS A 155 8.46 -26.43 -3.99
N PRO A 156 8.13 -27.71 -4.26
CA PRO A 156 7.29 -28.21 -5.36
C PRO A 156 5.81 -27.80 -5.17
N ALA A 157 4.98 -28.01 -6.19
CA ALA A 157 3.54 -27.73 -6.21
C ALA A 157 2.81 -28.24 -4.93
N PRO A 158 1.74 -27.58 -4.46
CA PRO A 158 0.75 -26.83 -5.25
C PRO A 158 0.95 -25.31 -5.34
N ARG A 159 0.43 -24.72 -6.42
CA ARG A 159 0.40 -23.26 -6.67
C ARG A 159 -0.32 -22.53 -5.53
N ILE A 160 0.11 -21.31 -5.23
CA ILE A 160 -0.67 -20.40 -4.37
C ILE A 160 -2.08 -20.26 -5.00
N PRO A 161 -3.17 -20.46 -4.22
CA PRO A 161 -4.50 -20.41 -4.78
C PRO A 161 -4.79 -19.06 -5.42
N ASP A 162 -5.68 -19.05 -6.42
CA ASP A 162 -6.17 -17.80 -6.97
C ASP A 162 -6.99 -17.04 -5.91
N LEU A 163 -6.94 -15.71 -6.00
CA LEU A 163 -7.69 -14.83 -5.11
C LEU A 163 -9.18 -14.93 -5.43
N THR A 164 -9.95 -15.52 -4.52
CA THR A 164 -11.41 -15.56 -4.57
C THR A 164 -11.99 -15.13 -3.22
N VAL A 165 -13.27 -14.75 -3.21
CA VAL A 165 -13.96 -14.34 -1.97
C VAL A 165 -13.92 -15.44 -0.91
N ASP A 166 -14.12 -16.71 -1.30
CA ASP A 166 -14.08 -17.86 -0.38
C ASP A 166 -12.72 -18.01 0.30
N LYS A 167 -11.63 -17.69 -0.40
CA LYS A 167 -10.27 -17.76 0.15
C LYS A 167 -9.96 -16.61 1.12
N LEU A 168 -10.79 -15.58 1.15
CA LEU A 168 -10.73 -14.51 2.15
C LEU A 168 -11.54 -14.84 3.41
N SER A 169 -12.22 -16.00 3.46
CA SER A 169 -12.89 -16.45 4.67
C SER A 169 -11.94 -16.40 5.87
N GLY A 170 -12.43 -15.85 6.99
CA GLY A 170 -11.66 -15.67 8.23
C GLY A 170 -10.64 -14.52 8.25
N VAL A 171 -10.50 -13.72 7.19
CA VAL A 171 -9.76 -12.43 7.23
C VAL A 171 -10.63 -11.21 6.88
N LEU A 172 -11.93 -11.43 6.69
CA LEU A 172 -12.92 -10.38 6.46
C LEU A 172 -13.57 -9.94 7.76
N ARG A 173 -13.91 -8.65 7.84
CA ARG A 173 -14.75 -8.10 8.91
C ARG A 173 -15.59 -6.93 8.39
N PRO A 174 -16.81 -6.68 8.90
CA PRO A 174 -17.61 -5.53 8.50
C PRO A 174 -16.85 -4.21 8.72
N LEU A 175 -17.01 -3.26 7.80
CA LEU A 175 -16.33 -1.96 7.83
C LEU A 175 -16.51 -1.25 9.19
N GLU A 176 -17.73 -1.25 9.72
CA GLU A 176 -18.10 -0.60 10.97
C GLU A 176 -17.35 -1.20 12.17
N GLU A 177 -17.23 -2.54 12.20
CA GLU A 177 -16.46 -3.22 13.24
C GLU A 177 -14.96 -2.95 13.10
N CYS A 178 -14.43 -2.86 11.88
CA CYS A 178 -13.04 -2.52 11.66
C CYS A 178 -12.70 -1.11 12.14
N LEU A 179 -13.58 -0.14 11.88
CA LEU A 179 -13.43 1.26 12.32
C LEU A 179 -13.60 1.44 13.84
N GLY A 180 -13.97 0.38 14.57
CA GLY A 180 -14.00 0.37 16.03
C GLY A 180 -12.64 0.08 16.69
N VAL A 181 -11.64 -0.38 15.93
CA VAL A 181 -10.32 -0.82 16.44
C VAL A 181 -9.21 -0.04 15.76
N ASP A 182 -8.28 0.56 16.50
CA ASP A 182 -7.21 1.44 15.99
C ASP A 182 -5.98 0.71 15.43
N TRP A 183 -6.12 -0.57 15.12
CA TRP A 183 -5.08 -1.42 14.55
C TRP A 183 -5.60 -2.18 13.31
N PRO A 184 -4.85 -2.23 12.19
CA PRO A 184 -5.28 -2.92 10.98
C PRO A 184 -5.26 -4.44 11.15
N HIS A 185 -6.43 -5.06 11.27
CA HIS A 185 -6.56 -6.48 11.64
C HIS A 185 -7.33 -7.35 10.64
N ALA A 186 -8.04 -6.73 9.70
CA ALA A 186 -8.89 -7.44 8.77
C ALA A 186 -9.05 -6.66 7.48
N ILE A 187 -9.34 -7.38 6.40
CA ILE A 187 -9.86 -6.80 5.18
C ILE A 187 -11.30 -6.39 5.45
N GLY A 188 -11.62 -5.13 5.19
CA GLY A 188 -12.98 -4.64 5.39
C GLY A 188 -13.95 -5.30 4.42
N SER A 189 -15.23 -5.33 4.78
CA SER A 189 -16.31 -5.84 3.94
C SER A 189 -17.58 -5.02 4.14
N THR A 190 -18.46 -5.04 3.14
CA THR A 190 -19.80 -4.47 3.21
C THR A 190 -20.80 -5.48 2.65
N ASN A 191 -22.08 -5.13 2.59
CA ASN A 191 -23.11 -5.91 1.89
C ASN A 191 -22.83 -6.12 0.39
N ARG A 192 -21.89 -5.38 -0.21
CA ARG A 192 -21.44 -5.55 -1.60
C ARG A 192 -20.23 -6.48 -1.74
N GLY A 193 -19.76 -7.07 -0.64
CA GLY A 193 -18.62 -7.99 -0.61
C GLY A 193 -17.35 -7.37 -0.01
N PRO A 194 -16.20 -8.05 -0.15
CA PRO A 194 -14.91 -7.59 0.34
C PRO A 194 -14.53 -6.20 -0.23
N LEU A 195 -13.83 -5.40 0.56
CA LEU A 195 -13.21 -4.15 0.12
C LEU A 195 -11.88 -4.45 -0.59
N VAL A 196 -11.99 -5.17 -1.71
CA VAL A 196 -10.89 -5.55 -2.60
C VAL A 196 -11.32 -5.29 -4.04
N TRP A 197 -10.49 -4.61 -4.81
CA TRP A 197 -10.75 -4.25 -6.21
C TRP A 197 -9.58 -4.61 -7.11
N SER A 198 -9.87 -4.82 -8.39
CA SER A 198 -8.90 -4.96 -9.47
C SER A 198 -9.12 -3.91 -10.53
N THR A 199 -8.04 -3.33 -11.05
CA THR A 199 -8.10 -2.45 -12.22
C THR A 199 -8.37 -3.27 -13.49
N LYS A 200 -8.69 -2.56 -14.58
CA LYS A 200 -8.65 -3.17 -15.92
C LYS A 200 -7.24 -3.69 -16.25
N PRO A 201 -7.11 -4.83 -16.97
CA PRO A 201 -5.81 -5.34 -17.40
C PRO A 201 -5.05 -4.36 -18.30
N GLN A 202 -3.76 -4.21 -18.04
CA GLN A 202 -2.80 -3.34 -18.72
C GLN A 202 -1.74 -4.16 -19.42
N GLN A 203 -1.13 -3.61 -20.47
CA GLN A 203 -0.10 -4.32 -21.24
C GLN A 203 1.27 -4.34 -20.55
N SER A 204 1.50 -3.45 -19.60
CA SER A 204 2.77 -3.34 -18.89
C SER A 204 2.56 -3.07 -17.41
N TRP A 205 3.57 -3.41 -16.61
CA TRP A 205 3.65 -3.06 -15.20
C TRP A 205 3.52 -1.54 -14.98
N SER A 206 4.19 -0.72 -15.80
CA SER A 206 4.07 0.75 -15.76
C SER A 206 2.63 1.21 -15.99
N GLY A 207 1.92 0.59 -16.94
CA GLY A 207 0.51 0.88 -17.20
C GLY A 207 -0.39 0.56 -15.99
N ALA A 208 -0.13 -0.54 -15.29
CA ALA A 208 -0.86 -0.89 -14.06
C ALA A 208 -0.59 0.11 -12.93
N LEU A 209 0.66 0.54 -12.73
CA LEU A 209 0.99 1.60 -11.78
C LEU A 209 0.36 2.94 -12.16
N LYS A 210 0.33 3.28 -13.45
CA LYS A 210 -0.34 4.49 -13.95
C LYS A 210 -1.82 4.50 -13.58
N GLU A 211 -2.49 3.37 -13.76
CA GLU A 211 -3.91 3.23 -13.42
C GLU A 211 -4.14 3.35 -11.91
N LEU A 212 -3.30 2.71 -11.09
CA LEU A 212 -3.35 2.87 -9.63
C LEU A 212 -3.11 4.34 -9.20
N ALA A 213 -2.18 5.04 -9.84
CA ALA A 213 -1.89 6.44 -9.54
C ALA A 213 -3.09 7.34 -9.89
N ARG A 214 -3.71 7.13 -11.07
CA ARG A 214 -4.92 7.82 -11.51
C ARG A 214 -6.06 7.64 -10.50
N ILE A 215 -6.31 6.41 -10.06
CA ILE A 215 -7.36 6.09 -9.08
C ILE A 215 -7.07 6.76 -7.74
N LYS A 216 -5.82 6.72 -7.26
CA LYS A 216 -5.42 7.37 -6.02
C LYS A 216 -5.61 8.87 -6.03
N ILE A 217 -5.30 9.51 -7.16
CA ILE A 217 -5.54 10.93 -7.34
C ILE A 217 -7.05 11.19 -7.26
N ALA A 218 -7.86 10.44 -8.00
CA ALA A 218 -9.30 10.64 -8.04
C ALA A 218 -9.95 10.61 -6.64
N PHE A 219 -9.65 9.61 -5.81
CA PHE A 219 -10.24 9.57 -4.45
C PHE A 219 -9.61 10.58 -3.49
N ARG A 220 -8.34 10.96 -3.66
CA ARG A 220 -7.71 11.98 -2.82
C ARG A 220 -8.28 13.36 -3.12
N THR A 221 -8.35 13.74 -4.39
CA THR A 221 -8.86 15.04 -4.83
C THR A 221 -10.34 15.21 -4.52
N GLY A 222 -11.12 14.12 -4.51
CA GLY A 222 -12.50 14.11 -4.01
C GLY A 222 -12.64 14.49 -2.53
N LEU A 223 -11.56 14.42 -1.75
CA LEU A 223 -11.48 14.86 -0.37
C LEU A 223 -10.64 16.15 -0.28
N SER A 224 -11.06 17.22 -0.97
CA SER A 224 -10.33 18.50 -1.02
C SER A 224 -10.18 19.18 0.36
N PHE A 225 -9.17 20.04 0.48
CA PHE A 225 -8.96 20.92 1.63
C PHE A 225 -9.51 22.34 1.43
N ASP A 226 -10.19 22.64 0.31
CA ASP A 226 -10.63 24.01 -0.01
C ASP A 226 -11.44 24.68 1.10
N ASN A 227 -12.15 23.90 1.92
CA ASN A 227 -12.98 24.37 3.03
C ASN A 227 -12.43 23.97 4.42
N VAL A 228 -11.15 23.62 4.51
CA VAL A 228 -10.49 23.24 5.77
C VAL A 228 -9.49 24.33 6.15
N ARG A 229 -9.61 24.90 7.35
CA ARG A 229 -8.66 25.95 7.77
C ARG A 229 -7.27 25.36 7.94
N ALA A 230 -6.25 26.19 7.72
CA ALA A 230 -4.87 25.78 7.97
C ALA A 230 -4.72 25.28 9.42
N GLY A 231 -4.02 24.16 9.61
CA GLY A 231 -3.85 23.53 10.92
C GLY A 231 -4.99 22.60 11.35
N GLU A 232 -6.16 22.63 10.69
CA GLU A 232 -7.30 21.80 11.06
C GLU A 232 -7.30 20.41 10.42
N PHE A 233 -8.01 19.49 11.08
CA PHE A 233 -8.23 18.14 10.57
C PHE A 233 -9.31 18.11 9.46
N GLY A 234 -8.88 17.87 8.22
CA GLY A 234 -9.71 17.56 7.05
C GLY A 234 -9.91 16.06 6.76
N ASN A 235 -10.90 15.71 5.93
CA ASN A 235 -11.26 14.31 5.62
C ASN A 235 -10.11 13.52 4.98
N ARG A 236 -9.28 14.16 4.15
CA ARG A 236 -8.14 13.51 3.50
C ARG A 236 -7.13 12.94 4.48
N HIS A 237 -7.07 13.45 5.71
CA HIS A 237 -6.18 12.94 6.75
C HIS A 237 -6.53 11.52 7.21
N PHE A 238 -7.79 11.06 7.04
CA PHE A 238 -8.14 9.65 7.28
C PHE A 238 -7.39 8.68 6.36
N LEU A 239 -6.95 9.14 5.17
CA LEU A 239 -6.21 8.32 4.21
C LEU A 239 -4.73 8.12 4.59
N GLY A 240 -4.24 8.84 5.60
CA GLY A 240 -2.85 8.79 6.05
C GLY A 240 -2.26 10.19 6.25
N TYR A 241 -1.21 10.24 7.07
CA TYR A 241 -0.53 11.46 7.50
C TYR A 241 0.98 11.21 7.66
N PRO A 242 1.87 12.14 7.25
CA PRO A 242 1.61 13.52 6.85
C PRO A 242 0.97 13.68 5.46
N VAL A 243 0.27 14.79 5.26
CA VAL A 243 -0.17 15.26 3.93
C VAL A 243 0.63 16.51 3.57
N THR A 244 1.19 16.54 2.36
CA THR A 244 2.03 17.65 1.88
C THR A 244 1.28 18.97 2.01
N ASN A 245 1.92 19.97 2.63
CA ASN A 245 1.39 21.31 2.88
C ASN A 245 0.11 21.39 3.75
N HIS A 246 -0.33 20.29 4.36
CA HIS A 246 -1.49 20.25 5.26
C HIS A 246 -1.11 19.54 6.57
N MET A 247 -0.57 20.34 7.50
CA MET A 247 -0.29 19.91 8.87
C MET A 247 -1.56 19.99 9.71
N VAL A 248 -1.71 19.07 10.66
CA VAL A 248 -2.71 19.17 11.73
C VAL A 248 -1.99 19.69 12.97
N GLU A 249 -2.31 20.89 13.44
CA GLU A 249 -1.61 21.55 14.55
C GLU A 249 -1.61 20.70 15.82
N ALA A 250 -2.75 20.07 16.13
CA ALA A 250 -2.89 19.18 17.28
C ALA A 250 -1.95 17.97 17.25
N TRP A 251 -1.43 17.58 16.08
CA TRP A 251 -0.53 16.44 15.91
C TRP A 251 0.94 16.83 15.80
N GLY A 252 1.21 18.13 15.60
CA GLY A 252 2.55 18.66 15.34
C GLY A 252 3.32 17.90 14.25
N ASN A 253 4.64 17.81 14.43
CA ASN A 253 5.56 17.19 13.48
C ASN A 253 5.71 15.67 13.65
N GLN A 254 5.16 15.10 14.72
CA GLN A 254 5.36 13.68 15.10
C GLN A 254 4.17 12.79 14.80
N GLY A 255 2.97 13.32 14.60
CA GLY A 255 1.81 12.51 14.22
C GLY A 255 2.10 11.70 12.95
N ARG A 256 1.74 10.41 12.94
CA ARG A 256 1.89 9.53 11.78
C ARG A 256 0.67 8.65 11.69
N LEU A 257 0.00 8.70 10.54
CA LEU A 257 -1.08 7.76 10.23
C LEU A 257 -0.70 6.99 8.97
N ALA A 258 -0.63 5.68 9.13
CA ALA A 258 -0.47 4.75 8.03
C ALA A 258 -1.64 4.87 7.04
N ASN A 259 -1.34 4.84 5.73
CA ASN A 259 -2.38 4.63 4.73
C ASN A 259 -3.02 3.24 4.93
N GLN A 260 -4.35 3.23 5.01
CA GLN A 260 -5.19 2.03 5.20
C GLN A 260 -5.53 1.32 3.88
N ILE A 261 -5.27 1.97 2.74
CA ILE A 261 -5.36 1.38 1.41
C ILE A 261 -4.00 0.86 0.97
N LEU A 262 -3.95 -0.40 0.56
CA LEU A 262 -2.77 -1.01 -0.04
C LEU A 262 -3.02 -1.22 -1.53
N PHE A 263 -2.03 -0.84 -2.32
CA PHE A 263 -1.96 -1.15 -3.73
C PHE A 263 -0.92 -2.23 -3.98
N LYS A 264 -1.21 -3.10 -4.94
CA LYS A 264 -0.31 -4.11 -5.46
C LYS A 264 -0.45 -4.19 -6.98
N VAL A 265 0.60 -4.56 -7.69
CA VAL A 265 0.53 -4.94 -9.10
C VAL A 265 0.72 -6.46 -9.20
N ARG A 266 -0.12 -7.14 -9.98
CA ARG A 266 -0.05 -8.59 -10.22
C ARG A 266 -0.12 -8.89 -11.70
N ARG A 267 0.48 -10.02 -12.11
CA ARG A 267 0.25 -10.59 -13.44
C ARG A 267 -1.14 -11.21 -13.52
N SER A 268 -1.76 -11.10 -14.68
CA SER A 268 -3.02 -11.73 -15.05
C SER A 268 -2.89 -12.23 -16.48
N GLY A 269 -2.48 -13.49 -16.62
CA GLY A 269 -1.99 -14.04 -17.89
C GLY A 269 -0.79 -13.24 -18.42
N ASN A 270 -0.88 -12.77 -19.67
CA ASN A 270 0.15 -11.94 -20.31
C ASN A 270 0.00 -10.44 -20.02
N LYS A 271 -0.91 -10.06 -19.12
CA LYS A 271 -1.22 -8.66 -18.76
C LYS A 271 -0.93 -8.40 -17.29
N TRP A 272 -1.10 -7.15 -16.89
CA TRP A 272 -0.88 -6.65 -15.54
C TRP A 272 -2.14 -6.02 -14.99
N VAL A 273 -2.46 -6.25 -13.72
CA VAL A 273 -3.58 -5.62 -13.02
C VAL A 273 -3.09 -4.97 -11.74
N GLY A 274 -3.67 -3.83 -11.39
CA GLY A 274 -3.56 -3.27 -10.05
C GLY A 274 -4.59 -3.91 -9.14
N VAL A 275 -4.18 -4.36 -7.96
CA VAL A 275 -5.06 -4.81 -6.87
C VAL A 275 -5.07 -3.73 -5.81
N ILE A 276 -6.25 -3.41 -5.30
CA ILE A 276 -6.50 -2.42 -4.26
C ILE A 276 -7.20 -3.15 -3.12
N VAL A 277 -6.69 -3.05 -1.89
CA VAL A 277 -7.33 -3.61 -0.70
C VAL A 277 -7.40 -2.57 0.41
N HIS A 278 -8.52 -2.55 1.12
CA HIS A 278 -8.72 -1.71 2.29
C HIS A 278 -8.58 -2.54 3.58
N LEU A 279 -7.66 -2.13 4.45
CA LEU A 279 -7.50 -2.60 5.82
C LEU A 279 -7.98 -1.50 6.78
N PRO A 280 -9.31 -1.30 6.91
CA PRO A 280 -9.84 -0.24 7.75
C PRO A 280 -9.42 -0.40 9.21
N CYS A 281 -9.10 0.72 9.84
CA CYS A 281 -8.92 0.81 11.29
C CYS A 281 -9.34 2.20 11.78
N ARG A 282 -9.71 2.28 13.06
CA ARG A 282 -9.97 3.54 13.77
C ARG A 282 -8.72 4.43 13.74
N LEU A 283 -8.94 5.74 13.86
CA LEU A 283 -7.84 6.63 14.24
C LEU A 283 -7.29 6.23 15.63
N PRO A 284 -5.97 6.14 15.80
CA PRO A 284 -5.35 5.99 17.12
C PRO A 284 -5.83 7.08 18.07
N ALA A 285 -6.01 6.73 19.35
CA ALA A 285 -6.54 7.65 20.37
C ALA A 285 -5.77 8.99 20.40
N ASP A 286 -4.45 8.95 20.33
CA ASP A 286 -3.58 10.14 20.34
C ASP A 286 -3.70 11.02 19.09
N LEU A 287 -4.32 10.51 18.02
CA LEU A 287 -4.59 11.25 16.79
C LEU A 287 -6.06 11.66 16.67
N VAL A 288 -6.94 11.30 17.59
CA VAL A 288 -8.34 11.73 17.54
C VAL A 288 -8.40 13.23 17.85
N PRO A 289 -8.80 14.10 16.88
CA PRO A 289 -8.97 15.51 17.17
C PRO A 289 -10.15 15.69 18.15
N PRO A 290 -10.20 16.78 18.93
CA PRO A 290 -11.26 17.05 19.91
C PRO A 290 -12.66 17.31 19.28
N GLN A 291 -12.82 17.07 17.98
CA GLN A 291 -14.05 17.29 17.24
C GLN A 291 -15.08 16.19 17.54
N HIS A 292 -16.35 16.59 17.67
CA HIS A 292 -17.45 15.64 17.83
C HIS A 292 -17.61 14.75 16.59
N ASN A 293 -18.06 13.52 16.82
CA ASN A 293 -18.52 12.58 15.78
C ASN A 293 -17.45 12.08 14.78
N ILE A 294 -16.20 11.98 15.22
CA ILE A 294 -15.07 11.56 14.38
C ILE A 294 -15.28 10.19 13.72
N ASP A 295 -15.89 9.24 14.42
CA ASP A 295 -16.10 7.87 13.93
C ASP A 295 -17.07 7.84 12.75
N ASN A 296 -18.19 8.57 12.84
CA ASN A 296 -19.12 8.70 11.71
C ASN A 296 -18.50 9.46 10.53
N ARG A 297 -17.69 10.49 10.81
CA ARG A 297 -16.95 11.23 9.77
C ARG A 297 -15.94 10.31 9.06
N ALA A 298 -15.27 9.42 9.80
CA ALA A 298 -14.37 8.41 9.23
C ALA A 298 -15.14 7.45 8.32
N ARG A 299 -16.30 6.92 8.77
CA ARG A 299 -17.17 6.05 7.97
C ARG A 299 -17.60 6.71 6.67
N GLN A 300 -18.15 7.92 6.72
CA GLN A 300 -18.59 8.68 5.53
C GLN A 300 -17.44 8.99 4.56
N THR A 301 -16.26 9.29 5.10
CA THR A 301 -15.06 9.51 4.29
C THR A 301 -14.69 8.23 3.54
N TRP A 302 -14.67 7.08 4.21
CA TRP A 302 -14.36 5.80 3.57
C TRP A 302 -15.43 5.36 2.57
N GLU A 303 -16.71 5.59 2.85
CA GLU A 303 -17.80 5.36 1.90
C GLU A 303 -17.60 6.16 0.61
N SER A 304 -17.19 7.42 0.73
CA SER A 304 -16.88 8.29 -0.42
C SER A 304 -15.69 7.74 -1.24
N VAL A 305 -14.65 7.24 -0.57
CA VAL A 305 -13.52 6.57 -1.23
C VAL A 305 -13.97 5.30 -1.93
N HIS A 306 -14.77 4.45 -1.27
CA HIS A 306 -15.25 3.19 -1.85
C HIS A 306 -16.12 3.46 -3.08
N ALA A 307 -16.96 4.50 -3.07
CA ALA A 307 -17.75 4.90 -4.23
C ALA A 307 -16.87 5.27 -5.44
N VAL A 308 -15.73 5.95 -5.21
CA VAL A 308 -14.75 6.18 -6.28
C VAL A 308 -14.14 4.86 -6.75
N LEU A 309 -13.70 4.00 -5.83
CA LEU A 309 -13.10 2.70 -6.19
C LEU A 309 -14.06 1.80 -6.98
N ASP A 310 -15.34 1.77 -6.62
CA ASP A 310 -16.36 0.99 -7.33
C ASP A 310 -16.67 1.53 -8.73
N ARG A 311 -16.45 2.83 -8.96
CA ARG A 311 -16.59 3.45 -10.29
C ARG A 311 -15.37 3.20 -11.17
N GLU A 312 -14.18 3.29 -10.57
CA GLU A 312 -12.91 3.27 -11.31
C GLU A 312 -12.29 1.87 -11.46
N ALA A 313 -12.71 0.91 -10.64
CA ALA A 313 -12.18 -0.44 -10.60
C ALA A 313 -13.31 -1.47 -10.37
N THR A 314 -12.99 -2.74 -10.57
CA THR A 314 -13.94 -3.84 -10.38
C THR A 314 -13.71 -4.46 -9.01
N ARG A 315 -14.72 -4.38 -8.14
CA ARG A 315 -14.71 -5.08 -6.86
C ARG A 315 -14.72 -6.60 -7.10
N ILE A 316 -13.95 -7.36 -6.33
CA ILE A 316 -14.08 -8.82 -6.38
C ILE A 316 -15.46 -9.19 -5.83
N SER A 317 -16.22 -9.94 -6.62
CA SER A 317 -17.49 -10.54 -6.17
C SER A 317 -17.31 -12.04 -6.00
N ALA A 318 -18.27 -12.65 -5.28
CA ALA A 318 -18.49 -14.08 -5.40
C ALA A 318 -18.84 -14.45 -6.86
#